data_AF-A0A7C5BE69-F1
#
_entry.id   AF-A0A7C5BE69-F1
#
_cell.length_a   1.000
_cell.length_b   1.000
_cell.length_c   1.000
_cell.angle_alpha   90.00
_cell.angle_beta   90.00
_cell.angle_gamma   90.00
#
_symmetry.space_group_name_H-M   'P 1'
#
loop_
_entity.id
_entity.type
_entity.pdbx_description
1 polymer ?
#
loop_
_entity_poly.entity_id
_entity_poly.type
_entity_poly.pdbx_seq_one_letter_code
_entity_poly.pdbx_strand_id
1 'polypeptide(L)'
;LEDLLTNNRLESIYLHIPQWIERLSFLNNVKFLFLIDDLDRCLPENTLKMLESIKLFLDVPGCSFVLAIDDDVVERGVEHHYREYRLQNNQLIYINQQEDKADTRHAEQHSAVAPITGSEYLEKIVQLPFRIPPNDNIDVKDFILKRYKNLFDIDTKKDITKEEKEKIDKKLLELFIKTIPPYPRKIIRALSLYKTKLKIIQKFDSQADKVLIAKIAMLELFTPKLFRFLKNSILEFERLQQWCNDENINSLSETNKISTSIEQNIKNQKEKELTEKINTILREVNSARVAFDLDNIFKEPFNREILQSYIQLKEIKKETTITIKEDNIAKTLPANKEEFESYLFSNDPISWEKAFSQDANLKENYLDIQNYKDFKEKAKVFITNPDWLAIVAKHLSKSDLIDLVKNTNLIEELAKESADAKK
;
A
#
# COMPACT_ATOMS: atom_id res chain seq x y z
N LEU A 1 34.94 3.42 18.03
CA LEU A 1 33.71 3.25 17.23
C LEU A 1 34.07 3.06 15.76
N GLU A 2 34.88 3.95 15.18
CA GLU A 2 35.44 3.77 13.82
C GLU A 2 36.24 2.47 13.66
N ASP A 3 37.06 2.11 14.65
CA ASP A 3 37.90 0.89 14.61
C ASP A 3 37.11 -0.45 14.71
N LEU A 4 35.82 -0.38 15.04
CA LEU A 4 34.92 -1.54 15.18
C LEU A 4 34.03 -1.75 13.94
N LEU A 5 33.81 -0.71 13.14
CA LEU A 5 33.02 -0.78 11.91
C LEU A 5 33.85 -1.27 10.71
N THR A 6 35.17 -1.31 10.84
CA THR A 6 36.13 -1.59 9.77
C THR A 6 36.52 -3.05 9.64
N ASN A 7 36.19 -3.90 10.62
CA ASN A 7 36.55 -5.32 10.59
C ASN A 7 35.32 -6.21 10.77
N ASN A 8 35.24 -7.30 10.00
CA ASN A 8 34.21 -8.34 9.94
C ASN A 8 33.92 -9.06 11.28
N ARG A 9 33.64 -8.33 12.36
CA ARG A 9 33.40 -8.81 13.73
C ARG A 9 31.99 -8.44 14.21
N LEU A 10 30.98 -8.67 13.37
CA LEU A 10 29.58 -8.51 13.76
C LEU A 10 29.22 -9.33 15.02
N GLU A 11 29.84 -10.51 15.19
CA GLU A 11 29.67 -11.34 16.39
C GLU A 11 30.23 -10.70 17.67
N SER A 12 31.31 -9.90 17.59
CA SER A 12 31.83 -9.21 18.77
C SER A 12 30.96 -8.01 19.16
N ILE A 13 30.35 -7.33 18.17
CA ILE A 13 29.44 -6.22 18.41
C ILE A 13 28.26 -6.69 19.29
N TYR A 14 27.71 -7.87 19.00
CA TYR A 14 26.58 -8.43 19.73
C TYR A 14 26.87 -8.68 21.23
N LEU A 15 28.09 -9.11 21.55
CA LEU A 15 28.56 -9.31 22.94
C LEU A 15 29.01 -8.01 23.63
N HIS A 16 29.50 -7.03 22.86
CA HIS A 16 30.01 -5.78 23.42
C HIS A 16 28.93 -4.73 23.67
N ILE A 17 27.82 -4.73 22.91
CA ILE A 17 26.72 -3.78 23.12
C ILE A 17 26.15 -3.86 24.55
N PRO A 18 25.81 -5.05 25.11
CA PRO A 18 25.34 -5.15 26.49
C PRO A 18 26.31 -4.53 27.49
N GLN A 19 27.60 -4.84 27.36
CA GLN A 19 28.66 -4.32 28.23
C GLN A 19 28.84 -2.80 28.12
N TRP A 20 28.68 -2.24 26.91
CA TRP A 20 28.76 -0.79 26.71
C TRP A 20 27.56 -0.07 27.30
N ILE A 21 26.36 -0.62 27.07
CA ILE A 21 25.13 -0.09 27.64
C ILE A 21 25.21 -0.10 29.17
N GLU A 22 25.68 -1.21 29.76
CA GLU A 22 25.87 -1.33 31.21
C GLU A 22 26.86 -0.28 31.74
N ARG A 23 28.01 -0.10 31.07
CA ARG A 23 28.99 0.93 31.43
C ARG A 23 28.40 2.34 31.36
N LEU A 24 27.66 2.66 30.29
CA LEU A 24 27.04 3.97 30.12
C LEU A 24 25.92 4.22 31.14
N SER A 25 25.16 3.18 31.46
CA SER A 25 24.12 3.20 32.47
C SER A 25 24.70 3.45 33.87
N PHE A 26 25.77 2.74 34.24
CA PHE A 26 26.37 2.85 35.57
C PHE A 26 27.23 4.11 35.75
N LEU A 27 28.07 4.46 34.77
CA LEU A 27 29.02 5.57 34.90
C LEU A 27 28.40 6.93 34.58
N ASN A 28 27.47 6.98 33.63
CA ASN A 28 26.92 8.24 33.11
C ASN A 28 25.44 8.42 33.46
N ASN A 29 24.85 7.49 34.23
CA ASN A 29 23.44 7.50 34.65
C ASN A 29 22.45 7.64 33.48
N VAL A 30 22.77 7.01 32.34
CA VAL A 30 21.96 7.05 31.13
C VAL A 30 20.98 5.86 31.12
N LYS A 31 19.70 6.13 30.88
CA LYS A 31 18.68 5.09 30.71
C LYS A 31 18.29 4.95 29.24
N PHE A 32 18.16 3.72 28.78
CA PHE A 32 17.78 3.36 27.41
C PHE A 32 16.33 2.88 27.38
N LEU A 33 15.52 3.53 26.55
CA LEU A 33 14.15 3.11 26.27
C LEU A 33 14.03 2.73 24.80
N PHE A 34 13.73 1.48 24.53
CA PHE A 34 13.52 0.95 23.19
C PHE A 34 12.03 0.84 22.91
N LEU A 35 11.54 1.61 21.93
CA LEU A 35 10.17 1.54 21.45
C LEU A 35 10.16 0.70 20.18
N ILE A 36 9.49 -0.44 20.21
CA ILE A 36 9.44 -1.40 19.10
C ILE A 36 7.99 -1.56 18.66
N ASP A 37 7.71 -1.22 17.40
CA ASP A 37 6.39 -1.31 16.77
C ASP A 37 6.44 -2.26 15.56
N ASP A 38 5.26 -2.70 15.10
CA ASP A 38 5.06 -3.53 13.90
C ASP A 38 5.76 -4.91 13.91
N LEU A 39 6.12 -5.48 15.08
CA LEU A 39 6.67 -6.85 15.17
C LEU A 39 5.73 -7.92 14.61
N ASP A 40 4.42 -7.69 14.71
CA ASP A 40 3.35 -8.51 14.15
C ASP A 40 3.29 -8.47 12.61
N ARG A 41 4.00 -7.53 11.96
CA ARG A 41 4.08 -7.44 10.49
C ARG A 41 5.31 -8.13 9.92
N CYS A 42 6.26 -8.52 10.76
CA CYS A 42 7.42 -9.26 10.33
C CYS A 42 7.06 -10.71 9.99
N LEU A 43 7.90 -11.35 9.17
CA LEU A 43 7.82 -12.79 8.98
C LEU A 43 8.07 -13.49 10.33
N PRO A 44 7.39 -14.62 10.61
CA PRO A 44 7.51 -15.32 11.89
C PRO A 44 8.95 -15.50 12.39
N GLU A 45 9.86 -15.93 11.51
CA GLU A 45 11.28 -16.12 11.84
C GLU A 45 11.98 -14.83 12.30
N ASN A 46 11.65 -13.70 11.67
CA ASN A 46 12.24 -12.40 12.00
C ASN A 46 11.67 -11.86 13.31
N THR A 47 10.37 -12.05 13.56
CA THR A 47 9.74 -11.70 14.82
C THR A 47 10.39 -12.46 15.98
N LEU A 48 10.63 -13.77 15.83
CA LEU A 48 11.28 -14.58 16.86
C LEU A 48 12.73 -14.15 17.08
N LYS A 49 13.53 -13.99 16.02
CA LYS A 49 14.92 -13.50 16.14
C LYS A 49 15.01 -12.16 16.87
N MET A 50 14.06 -11.26 16.62
CA MET A 50 13.97 -9.98 17.32
C MET A 50 13.65 -10.17 18.81
N LEU A 51 12.67 -11.01 19.14
CA LEU A 51 12.29 -11.32 20.52
C LEU A 51 13.43 -12.01 21.30
N GLU A 52 14.16 -12.93 20.65
CA GLU A 52 15.36 -13.56 21.20
C GLU A 52 16.49 -12.56 21.42
N SER A 53 16.67 -11.62 20.48
CA SER A 53 17.65 -10.56 20.62
C SER A 53 17.32 -9.66 21.80
N ILE A 54 16.05 -9.26 21.97
CA ILE A 54 15.59 -8.44 23.10
C ILE A 54 15.87 -9.14 24.42
N LYS A 55 15.64 -10.46 24.49
CA LYS A 55 15.87 -11.25 25.71
C LYS A 55 17.28 -11.07 26.28
N LEU A 56 18.30 -10.93 25.42
CA LEU A 56 19.69 -10.74 25.85
C LEU A 56 19.95 -9.41 26.57
N PHE A 57 19.08 -8.41 26.36
CA PHE A 57 19.20 -7.08 26.93
C PHE A 57 18.24 -6.84 28.11
N LEU A 58 17.33 -7.77 28.41
CA LEU A 58 16.36 -7.60 29.51
C LEU A 58 17.04 -7.55 30.88
N ASP A 59 18.17 -8.24 31.04
CA ASP A 59 18.96 -8.26 32.28
C ASP A 59 19.97 -7.10 32.38
N VAL A 60 20.10 -6.27 31.34
CA VAL A 60 21.07 -5.16 31.32
C VAL A 60 20.51 -3.96 32.10
N PRO A 61 21.18 -3.51 33.18
CA PRO A 61 20.70 -2.40 34.00
C PRO A 61 20.53 -1.11 33.19
N GLY A 62 19.38 -0.44 33.37
CA GLY A 62 19.08 0.82 32.70
C GLY A 62 18.46 0.68 31.31
N CYS A 63 18.15 -0.54 30.86
CA CYS A 63 17.35 -0.78 29.67
C CYS A 63 15.86 -0.97 29.99
N SER A 64 15.00 -0.50 29.09
CA SER A 64 13.57 -0.78 29.12
C SER A 64 13.06 -0.93 27.69
N PHE A 65 12.19 -1.91 27.47
CA PHE A 65 11.65 -2.24 26.15
C PHE A 65 10.13 -2.10 26.19
N VAL A 66 9.57 -1.37 25.23
CA VAL A 66 8.13 -1.22 25.04
C VAL A 66 7.80 -1.81 23.68
N LEU A 67 7.00 -2.87 23.69
CA LEU A 67 6.61 -3.60 22.49
C LEU A 67 5.14 -3.30 22.17
N ALA A 68 4.88 -2.77 20.98
CA ALA A 68 3.54 -2.69 20.42
C ALA A 68 3.35 -3.90 19.49
N ILE A 69 2.55 -4.88 19.92
CA ILE A 69 2.33 -6.15 19.20
C ILE A 69 0.85 -6.50 19.15
N ASP A 70 0.43 -7.13 18.05
CA ASP A 70 -0.77 -7.97 17.99
C ASP A 70 -0.36 -9.36 18.48
N ASP A 71 -0.82 -9.72 19.68
CA ASP A 71 -0.48 -10.98 20.33
C ASP A 71 -0.96 -12.18 19.52
N ASP A 72 -2.19 -12.17 19.02
CA ASP A 72 -2.72 -13.26 18.19
C ASP A 72 -1.80 -13.56 16.99
N VAL A 73 -1.23 -12.53 16.37
CA VAL A 73 -0.34 -12.67 15.21
C VAL A 73 1.01 -13.24 15.60
N VAL A 74 1.62 -12.71 16.67
CA VAL A 74 2.91 -13.20 17.15
C VAL A 74 2.78 -14.64 17.65
N GLU A 75 1.70 -14.98 18.34
CA GLU A 75 1.44 -16.33 18.84
C GLU A 75 1.39 -17.36 17.70
N ARG A 76 0.64 -17.07 16.64
CA ARG A 76 0.62 -17.91 15.43
C ARG A 76 1.99 -18.01 14.76
N GLY A 77 2.76 -16.93 14.78
CA GLY A 77 4.13 -16.92 14.25
C GLY A 77 5.05 -17.88 15.02
N VAL A 78 4.98 -17.85 16.35
CA VAL A 78 5.70 -18.77 17.24
C VAL A 78 5.30 -20.22 16.98
N GLU A 79 4.00 -20.51 16.93
CA GLU A 79 3.49 -21.86 16.63
C GLU A 79 3.96 -22.39 15.28
N HIS A 80 3.96 -21.54 14.25
CA HIS A 80 4.43 -21.90 12.91
C HIS A 80 5.92 -22.26 12.93
N HIS A 81 6.76 -21.46 13.59
CA HIS A 81 8.20 -21.69 13.67
C HIS A 81 8.54 -23.02 14.37
N TYR A 82 7.91 -23.30 15.51
CA TYR A 82 8.15 -24.56 16.24
C TYR A 82 7.59 -25.79 15.52
N ARG A 83 6.55 -25.63 14.69
CA ARG A 83 6.05 -26.69 13.82
C ARG A 83 7.07 -27.04 12.72
N GLU A 84 7.64 -26.05 12.05
CA GLU A 84 8.70 -26.26 11.04
C GLU A 84 9.94 -26.95 11.65
N TYR A 85 10.34 -26.55 12.85
CA TYR A 85 11.44 -27.19 13.59
C TYR A 85 11.20 -28.69 13.85
N ARG A 86 9.95 -29.12 14.06
CA ARG A 86 9.62 -30.54 14.21
C ARG A 86 9.62 -31.30 12.89
N LEU A 87 9.16 -30.67 11.81
CA LEU A 87 9.15 -31.28 10.47
C LEU A 87 10.57 -31.50 9.93
N GLN A 88 11.49 -30.57 10.20
CA GLN A 88 12.89 -30.66 9.78
C GLN A 88 13.72 -31.69 10.58
N ASN A 89 13.40 -31.89 11.87
CA ASN A 89 14.14 -32.80 12.76
C ASN A 89 13.65 -34.25 12.76
N ASN A 90 12.84 -34.65 11.77
CA ASN A 90 12.38 -36.03 11.56
C ASN A 90 11.71 -36.70 12.78
N GLN A 91 11.16 -35.91 13.73
CA GLN A 91 10.20 -36.44 14.71
C GLN A 91 8.81 -36.49 14.07
N LEU A 92 8.67 -37.35 13.07
CA LEU A 92 7.39 -37.96 12.75
C LEU A 92 7.06 -38.87 13.92
N ILE A 93 6.19 -38.41 14.83
CA ILE A 93 5.48 -39.34 15.71
C ILE A 93 4.60 -40.18 14.78
N TYR A 94 5.12 -41.32 14.35
CA TYR A 94 4.32 -42.40 13.79
C TYR A 94 3.36 -42.84 14.89
N ILE A 95 2.09 -42.41 14.78
CA ILE A 95 1.04 -43.04 15.55
C ILE A 95 0.82 -44.39 14.87
N ASN A 96 1.31 -45.47 15.48
CA ASN A 96 1.14 -46.83 14.99
C ASN A 96 -0.34 -47.10 14.73
N GLN A 97 -0.69 -47.34 13.47
CA GLN A 97 -1.91 -48.03 13.11
C GLN A 97 -1.72 -49.51 13.49
N GLN A 98 -2.16 -49.88 14.68
CA GLN A 98 -2.68 -51.22 14.89
C GLN A 98 -4.16 -51.08 15.21
N GLU A 99 -4.96 -51.59 14.26
CA GLU A 99 -6.38 -51.79 14.41
C GLU A 99 -6.62 -52.71 15.61
N ASP A 100 -7.33 -52.20 16.61
CA ASP A 100 -8.28 -53.05 17.32
C ASP A 100 -9.50 -52.24 17.76
N LYS A 101 -10.65 -52.81 17.40
CA LYS A 101 -11.98 -52.24 17.52
C LYS A 101 -12.46 -52.31 18.96
N ALA A 102 -12.59 -51.17 19.62
CA ALA A 102 -13.69 -50.79 20.52
C ALA A 102 -13.31 -49.50 21.25
N ASP A 103 -14.29 -48.64 21.50
CA ASP A 103 -14.19 -47.40 22.31
C ASP A 103 -13.59 -46.15 21.61
N THR A 104 -14.23 -45.76 20.51
CA THR A 104 -14.15 -44.42 19.92
C THR A 104 -14.85 -43.37 20.80
N ARG A 105 -14.27 -43.02 21.95
CA ARG A 105 -14.57 -41.73 22.65
C ARG A 105 -13.39 -41.04 23.33
N HIS A 106 -12.17 -41.57 23.26
CA HIS A 106 -11.01 -40.96 23.95
C HIS A 106 -9.74 -40.79 23.09
N ALA A 107 -9.79 -41.02 21.78
CA ALA A 107 -8.59 -41.05 20.92
C ALA A 107 -8.36 -39.81 20.02
N GLU A 108 -9.13 -38.72 20.15
CA GLU A 108 -9.02 -37.54 19.27
C GLU A 108 -8.24 -36.35 19.86
N GLN A 109 -7.67 -36.45 21.07
CA GLN A 109 -7.11 -35.28 21.78
C GLN A 109 -5.58 -35.15 21.84
N HIS A 110 -4.81 -36.03 21.22
CA HIS A 110 -3.34 -35.91 21.22
C HIS A 110 -2.76 -35.47 19.87
N SER A 111 -3.33 -34.42 19.28
CA SER A 111 -2.64 -33.65 18.25
C SER A 111 -1.49 -32.87 18.86
N ALA A 112 -0.28 -33.42 18.74
CA ALA A 112 0.98 -32.70 18.47
C ALA A 112 1.13 -31.26 19.03
N VAL A 113 0.93 -31.03 20.33
CA VAL A 113 1.05 -29.69 20.95
C VAL A 113 2.48 -29.17 20.87
N ALA A 114 2.68 -27.93 20.41
CA ALA A 114 3.99 -27.23 20.40
C ALA A 114 4.63 -27.30 21.81
N PRO A 115 5.97 -27.45 21.92
CA PRO A 115 6.62 -27.57 23.23
C PRO A 115 6.39 -26.35 24.13
N ILE A 116 6.06 -25.21 23.52
CA ILE A 116 5.57 -24.00 24.18
C ILE A 116 4.50 -23.37 23.28
N THR A 117 3.47 -22.76 23.87
CA THR A 117 2.52 -21.95 23.11
C THR A 117 3.10 -20.56 22.82
N GLY A 118 2.52 -19.86 21.85
CA GLY A 118 2.87 -18.46 21.61
C GLY A 118 2.62 -17.57 22.84
N SER A 119 1.52 -17.80 23.55
CA SER A 119 1.15 -17.05 24.75
C SER A 119 2.17 -17.23 25.88
N GLU A 120 2.59 -18.48 26.14
CA GLU A 120 3.65 -18.79 27.11
C GLU A 120 5.00 -18.19 26.72
N TYR A 121 5.28 -18.08 25.41
CA TYR A 121 6.49 -17.44 24.92
C TYR A 121 6.47 -15.93 25.21
N LEU A 122 5.36 -15.26 24.92
CA LEU A 122 5.20 -13.83 25.20
C LEU A 122 5.22 -13.53 26.71
N GLU A 123 4.61 -14.37 27.54
CA GLU A 123 4.62 -14.23 29.00
C GLU A 123 6.06 -14.24 29.57
N LYS A 124 6.97 -15.02 28.99
CA LYS A 124 8.37 -15.09 29.41
C LYS A 124 9.20 -13.87 29.03
N ILE A 125 8.75 -13.06 28.08
CA ILE A 125 9.48 -11.89 27.57
C ILE A 125 8.85 -10.60 28.07
N VAL A 126 7.52 -10.53 28.10
CA VAL A 126 6.76 -9.33 28.45
C VAL A 126 6.43 -9.35 29.94
N GLN A 127 7.20 -8.59 30.72
CA GLN A 127 7.03 -8.48 32.17
C GLN A 127 5.74 -7.75 32.57
N LEU A 128 5.31 -6.78 31.76
CA LEU A 128 4.14 -5.93 32.01
C LEU A 128 3.27 -5.83 30.75
N PRO A 129 2.28 -6.73 30.59
CA PRO A 129 1.36 -6.67 29.45
C PRO A 129 0.31 -5.58 29.67
N PHE A 130 0.22 -4.64 28.72
CA PHE A 130 -0.87 -3.68 28.66
C PHE A 130 -1.75 -3.98 27.44
N ARG A 131 -3.02 -4.32 27.68
CA ARG A 131 -4.01 -4.48 26.61
C ARG A 131 -4.68 -3.15 26.34
N ILE A 132 -4.57 -2.68 25.10
CA ILE A 132 -5.34 -1.52 24.65
C ILE A 132 -6.81 -1.96 24.55
N PRO A 133 -7.74 -1.33 25.28
CA PRO A 133 -9.14 -1.70 25.18
C PRO A 133 -9.64 -1.51 23.74
N PRO A 134 -10.54 -2.39 23.27
CA PRO A 134 -11.12 -2.23 21.95
C PRO A 134 -11.88 -0.90 21.86
N ASN A 135 -11.91 -0.34 20.66
CA ASN A 135 -12.44 0.99 20.42
C ASN A 135 -13.96 0.92 20.24
N ASP A 136 -14.66 0.47 21.29
CA ASP A 136 -16.07 0.03 21.18
C ASP A 136 -17.06 1.18 20.99
N ASN A 137 -16.64 2.42 21.27
CA ASN A 137 -17.53 3.57 21.35
C ASN A 137 -17.02 4.79 20.57
N ILE A 138 -16.35 4.59 19.43
CA ILE A 138 -16.08 5.73 18.56
C ILE A 138 -17.39 6.18 17.93
N ASP A 139 -17.84 7.37 18.33
CA ASP A 139 -18.83 8.08 17.54
C ASP A 139 -18.19 8.51 16.21
N VAL A 140 -18.48 7.74 15.16
CA VAL A 140 -18.00 7.98 13.81
C VAL A 140 -18.40 9.38 13.34
N LYS A 141 -19.62 9.84 13.67
CA LYS A 141 -20.11 11.17 13.29
C LYS A 141 -19.24 12.24 13.91
N ASP A 142 -18.99 12.18 15.21
CA ASP A 142 -18.16 13.18 15.90
C ASP A 142 -16.72 13.16 15.41
N PHE A 143 -16.15 11.98 15.17
CA PHE A 143 -14.81 11.85 14.62
C PHE A 143 -14.68 12.52 13.24
N ILE A 144 -15.66 12.29 12.36
CA ILE A 144 -15.70 12.87 11.02
C ILE A 144 -15.89 14.38 11.10
N LEU A 145 -16.88 14.85 11.87
CA LEU A 145 -17.18 16.28 11.97
C LEU A 145 -16.02 17.07 12.58
N LYS A 146 -15.33 16.53 13.58
CA LYS A 146 -14.19 17.20 14.22
C LYS A 146 -13.00 17.40 13.27
N ARG A 147 -12.79 16.50 12.31
CA ARG A 147 -11.54 16.42 11.52
C ARG A 147 -11.72 16.71 10.03
N TYR A 148 -12.95 16.57 9.52
CA TYR A 148 -13.29 16.66 8.10
C TYR A 148 -14.54 17.52 7.82
N LYS A 149 -14.92 18.44 8.72
CA LYS A 149 -16.08 19.35 8.54
C LYS A 149 -16.16 19.97 7.14
N ASN A 150 -15.02 20.46 6.64
CA ASN A 150 -14.92 21.15 5.35
C ASN A 150 -15.22 20.26 4.14
N LEU A 151 -15.17 18.93 4.29
CA LEU A 151 -15.46 17.99 3.22
C LEU A 151 -16.98 17.90 2.93
N PHE A 152 -17.79 18.21 3.94
CA PHE A 152 -19.25 18.17 3.89
C PHE A 152 -19.87 19.57 3.80
N ASP A 153 -19.04 20.59 3.53
CA ASP A 153 -19.46 21.97 3.18
C ASP A 153 -20.55 22.57 4.10
N ILE A 154 -20.46 22.28 5.41
CA ILE A 154 -21.45 22.69 6.42
C ILE A 154 -21.53 24.24 6.58
N ASP A 155 -20.65 25.02 5.94
CA ASP A 155 -20.68 26.49 5.96
C ASP A 155 -20.45 27.12 4.55
N THR A 156 -21.55 27.28 3.80
CA THR A 156 -21.87 28.28 2.75
C THR A 156 -21.04 28.51 1.45
N LYS A 157 -21.83 28.77 0.38
CA LYS A 157 -21.59 29.51 -0.89
C LYS A 157 -20.90 28.80 -2.07
N LYS A 158 -21.72 28.19 -2.95
CA LYS A 158 -21.95 28.61 -4.36
C LYS A 158 -22.81 27.59 -5.14
N ASP A 159 -23.72 28.15 -5.96
CA ASP A 159 -24.35 27.70 -7.22
C ASP A 159 -24.94 26.29 -7.39
N ILE A 160 -25.61 25.82 -6.33
CA ILE A 160 -26.71 24.84 -6.39
C ILE A 160 -27.77 25.37 -5.42
N THR A 161 -29.07 25.12 -5.61
CA THR A 161 -30.09 25.58 -4.64
C THR A 161 -29.67 25.11 -3.24
N LYS A 162 -29.63 26.03 -2.26
CA LYS A 162 -29.03 25.76 -0.93
C LYS A 162 -29.58 24.48 -0.29
N GLU A 163 -30.87 24.22 -0.50
CA GLU A 163 -31.58 23.04 0.00
C GLU A 163 -31.09 21.73 -0.64
N GLU A 164 -30.86 21.69 -1.95
CA GLU A 164 -30.36 20.50 -2.63
C GLU A 164 -28.93 20.16 -2.20
N LYS A 165 -28.07 21.18 -2.06
CA LYS A 165 -26.68 21.00 -1.62
C LYS A 165 -26.61 20.46 -0.19
N GLU A 166 -27.38 21.05 0.72
CA GLU A 166 -27.46 20.62 2.12
C GLU A 166 -27.99 19.18 2.24
N LYS A 167 -28.96 18.81 1.40
CA LYS A 167 -29.49 17.44 1.32
C LYS A 167 -28.42 16.44 0.85
N ILE A 168 -27.62 16.80 -0.15
CA ILE A 168 -26.53 15.95 -0.68
C ILE A 168 -25.45 15.74 0.39
N ASP A 169 -25.00 16.81 1.04
CA ASP A 169 -23.91 16.71 2.02
C ASP A 169 -24.36 15.95 3.30
N LYS A 170 -25.63 16.11 3.72
CA LYS A 170 -26.23 15.29 4.79
C LYS A 170 -26.30 13.81 4.42
N LYS A 171 -26.76 13.52 3.20
CA LYS A 171 -26.82 12.15 2.67
C LYS A 171 -25.43 11.51 2.59
N LEU A 172 -24.43 12.28 2.14
CA LEU A 172 -23.04 11.84 2.07
C LEU A 172 -22.49 11.53 3.47
N LEU A 173 -22.74 12.40 4.45
CA LEU A 173 -22.32 12.18 5.83
C LEU A 173 -22.97 10.92 6.42
N GLU A 174 -24.27 10.75 6.23
CA GLU A 174 -24.99 9.54 6.67
C GLU A 174 -24.43 8.27 6.02
N LEU A 175 -24.08 8.31 4.73
CA LEU A 175 -23.43 7.20 4.04
C LEU A 175 -22.09 6.83 4.72
N PHE A 176 -21.22 7.81 4.99
CA PHE A 176 -19.95 7.54 5.67
C PHE A 176 -20.14 6.98 7.08
N ILE A 177 -21.11 7.48 7.85
CA ILE A 177 -21.39 7.02 9.22
C ILE A 177 -21.90 5.57 9.22
N LYS A 178 -22.82 5.23 8.32
CA LYS A 178 -23.44 3.89 8.27
C LYS A 178 -22.52 2.83 7.66
N THR A 179 -21.61 3.23 6.77
CA THR A 179 -20.82 2.29 5.97
C THR A 179 -19.39 2.10 6.47
N ILE A 180 -18.73 3.13 7.04
CA ILE A 180 -17.35 2.97 7.50
C ILE A 180 -17.31 2.21 8.84
N PRO A 181 -16.46 1.16 8.96
CA PRO A 181 -16.20 0.52 10.23
C PRO A 181 -15.62 1.51 11.26
N PRO A 182 -16.02 1.48 12.55
CA PRO A 182 -15.71 2.51 13.55
C PRO A 182 -14.26 2.47 14.07
N TYR A 183 -13.28 2.46 13.16
CA TYR A 183 -11.85 2.45 13.45
C TYR A 183 -11.19 3.71 12.89
N PRO A 184 -10.41 4.49 13.67
CA PRO A 184 -9.87 5.78 13.23
C PRO A 184 -9.05 5.67 11.96
N ARG A 185 -8.21 4.62 11.85
CA ARG A 185 -7.37 4.36 10.67
C ARG A 185 -8.21 4.12 9.42
N LYS A 186 -9.36 3.43 9.54
CA LYS A 186 -10.27 3.15 8.42
C LYS A 186 -11.04 4.42 8.01
N ILE A 187 -11.54 5.19 8.98
CA ILE A 187 -12.21 6.47 8.74
C ILE A 187 -11.29 7.46 8.03
N ILE A 188 -10.08 7.67 8.55
CA ILE A 188 -9.06 8.55 7.96
C ILE A 188 -8.74 8.11 6.52
N ARG A 189 -8.52 6.81 6.30
CA ARG A 189 -8.21 6.28 4.96
C ARG A 189 -9.35 6.49 3.97
N ALA A 190 -10.58 6.18 4.36
CA ALA A 190 -11.75 6.32 3.50
C ALA A 190 -11.97 7.78 3.09
N LEU A 191 -11.94 8.71 4.05
CA LEU A 191 -12.13 10.14 3.77
C LEU A 191 -10.96 10.75 3.01
N SER A 192 -9.73 10.31 3.26
CA SER A 192 -8.56 10.79 2.52
C SER A 192 -8.59 10.32 1.06
N LEU A 193 -8.97 9.06 0.82
CA LEU A 193 -9.14 8.52 -0.54
C LEU A 193 -10.26 9.25 -1.27
N TYR A 194 -11.41 9.41 -0.64
CA TYR A 194 -12.53 10.18 -1.19
C TYR A 194 -12.11 11.62 -1.53
N LYS A 195 -11.49 12.34 -0.59
CA LYS A 195 -10.99 13.72 -0.80
C LYS A 195 -10.05 13.79 -1.99
N THR A 196 -9.18 12.81 -2.13
CA THR A 196 -8.21 12.74 -3.23
C THR A 196 -8.91 12.53 -4.57
N LYS A 197 -9.82 11.54 -4.64
CA LYS A 197 -10.60 11.27 -5.86
C LYS A 197 -11.48 12.44 -6.25
N LEU A 198 -12.17 13.05 -5.29
CA LEU A 198 -13.02 14.21 -5.53
C LEU A 198 -12.21 15.35 -6.13
N LYS A 199 -11.05 15.68 -5.56
CA LYS A 199 -10.15 16.71 -6.12
C LYS A 199 -9.66 16.40 -7.53
N ILE A 200 -9.38 15.13 -7.83
CA ILE A 200 -8.94 14.73 -9.17
C ILE A 200 -10.09 14.89 -10.15
N ILE A 201 -11.27 14.35 -9.83
CA ILE A 201 -12.42 14.35 -10.73
C ILE A 201 -12.94 15.78 -10.93
N GLN A 202 -13.00 16.61 -9.90
CA GLN A 202 -13.41 18.01 -9.99
C GLN A 202 -12.55 18.86 -10.94
N LYS A 203 -11.32 18.45 -11.25
CA LYS A 203 -10.50 19.13 -12.27
C LYS A 203 -10.99 18.87 -13.69
N PHE A 204 -11.66 17.75 -13.92
CA PHE A 204 -12.17 17.33 -15.23
C PHE A 204 -13.68 17.55 -15.35
N ASP A 205 -14.41 17.36 -14.25
CA ASP A 205 -15.86 17.49 -14.16
C ASP A 205 -16.26 18.19 -12.86
N SER A 206 -16.67 19.45 -12.96
CA SER A 206 -17.11 20.25 -11.82
C SER A 206 -18.45 19.81 -11.21
N GLN A 207 -19.26 19.03 -11.94
CA GLN A 207 -20.57 18.54 -11.52
C GLN A 207 -20.54 17.08 -11.03
N ALA A 208 -19.34 16.54 -10.79
CA ALA A 208 -19.17 15.14 -10.46
C ALA A 208 -19.98 14.72 -9.21
N ASP A 209 -20.67 13.58 -9.33
CA ASP A 209 -21.51 13.02 -8.28
C ASP A 209 -20.65 12.62 -7.06
N LYS A 210 -20.71 13.47 -6.02
CA LYS A 210 -20.02 13.27 -4.74
C LYS A 210 -20.39 11.94 -4.08
N VAL A 211 -21.64 11.51 -4.17
CA VAL A 211 -22.13 10.28 -3.52
C VAL A 211 -21.57 9.07 -4.26
N LEU A 212 -21.58 9.08 -5.59
CA LEU A 212 -20.98 8.03 -6.40
C LEU A 212 -19.48 7.88 -6.13
N ILE A 213 -18.73 8.99 -6.06
CA ILE A 213 -17.29 8.96 -5.77
C ILE A 213 -17.02 8.37 -4.39
N ALA A 214 -17.86 8.67 -3.39
CA ALA A 214 -17.75 8.08 -2.05
C ALA A 214 -18.01 6.57 -2.07
N LYS A 215 -19.09 6.12 -2.73
CA LYS A 215 -19.38 4.68 -2.90
C LYS A 215 -18.20 3.95 -3.55
N ILE A 216 -17.67 4.49 -4.64
CA ILE A 216 -16.50 3.93 -5.34
C ILE A 216 -15.27 3.88 -4.44
N ALA A 217 -14.96 4.97 -3.73
CA ALA A 217 -13.81 5.03 -2.82
C ALA A 217 -13.91 3.98 -1.70
N MET A 218 -15.11 3.79 -1.16
CA MET A 218 -15.37 2.77 -0.14
C MET A 218 -15.21 1.35 -0.70
N LEU A 219 -15.81 1.06 -1.86
CA LEU A 219 -15.69 -0.25 -2.51
C LEU A 219 -14.22 -0.60 -2.81
N GLU A 220 -13.44 0.37 -3.29
CA GLU A 220 -12.02 0.18 -3.59
C GLU A 220 -11.19 -0.09 -2.32
N LEU A 221 -11.49 0.58 -1.21
CA LEU A 221 -10.74 0.48 0.03
C LEU A 221 -11.09 -0.76 0.85
N PHE A 222 -12.38 -1.07 0.98
CA PHE A 222 -12.87 -2.10 1.89
C PHE A 222 -13.13 -3.43 1.19
N THR A 223 -13.48 -3.40 -0.10
CA THR A 223 -13.78 -4.61 -0.88
C THR A 223 -13.03 -4.62 -2.23
N PRO A 224 -11.69 -4.56 -2.23
CA PRO A 224 -10.92 -4.41 -3.46
C PRO A 224 -11.12 -5.56 -4.45
N LYS A 225 -11.31 -6.80 -3.97
CA LYS A 225 -11.62 -7.95 -4.84
C LYS A 225 -12.96 -7.76 -5.57
N LEU A 226 -14.01 -7.38 -4.82
CA LEU A 226 -15.33 -7.09 -5.37
C LEU A 226 -15.26 -5.93 -6.36
N PHE A 227 -14.64 -4.81 -5.98
CA PHE A 227 -14.48 -3.66 -6.86
C PHE A 227 -13.71 -4.01 -8.15
N ARG A 228 -12.66 -4.84 -8.05
CA ARG A 228 -11.92 -5.33 -9.24
C ARG A 228 -12.76 -6.21 -10.15
N PHE A 229 -13.75 -6.90 -9.61
CA PHE A 229 -14.70 -7.70 -10.38
C PHE A 229 -15.73 -6.79 -11.08
N LEU A 230 -16.39 -5.94 -10.29
CA LEU A 230 -17.45 -5.03 -10.73
C LEU A 230 -16.98 -4.02 -11.78
N LYS A 231 -15.75 -3.52 -11.69
CA LYS A 231 -15.22 -2.54 -12.66
C LYS A 231 -15.21 -3.04 -14.11
N ASN A 232 -15.34 -4.36 -14.35
CA ASN A 232 -15.23 -4.93 -15.68
C ASN A 232 -16.58 -5.03 -16.39
N SER A 233 -17.70 -4.86 -15.68
CA SER A 233 -19.02 -4.82 -16.31
C SER A 233 -20.07 -4.19 -15.38
N ILE A 234 -20.91 -3.35 -15.97
CA ILE A 234 -21.90 -2.55 -15.24
C ILE A 234 -23.12 -3.37 -14.80
N LEU A 235 -23.42 -4.46 -15.51
CA LEU A 235 -24.56 -5.34 -15.20
C LEU A 235 -24.43 -5.95 -13.79
N GLU A 236 -23.22 -6.10 -13.28
CA GLU A 236 -22.91 -6.69 -12.00
C GLU A 236 -23.18 -5.71 -10.86
N PHE A 237 -23.02 -4.40 -11.09
CA PHE A 237 -23.49 -3.38 -10.15
C PHE A 237 -25.01 -3.43 -10.04
N GLU A 238 -25.72 -3.51 -11.17
CA GLU A 238 -27.18 -3.62 -11.21
C GLU A 238 -27.67 -4.91 -10.54
N ARG A 239 -26.95 -6.03 -10.74
CA ARG A 239 -27.26 -7.32 -10.10
C ARG A 239 -27.16 -7.27 -8.59
N LEU A 240 -26.07 -6.70 -8.05
CA LEU A 240 -25.93 -6.53 -6.60
C LEU A 240 -27.04 -5.63 -6.04
N GLN A 241 -27.38 -4.56 -6.74
CA GLN A 241 -28.47 -3.69 -6.36
C GLN A 241 -29.83 -4.41 -6.39
N GLN A 242 -30.07 -5.29 -7.36
CA GLN A 242 -31.29 -6.11 -7.42
C GLN A 242 -31.37 -7.03 -6.20
N TRP A 243 -30.30 -7.73 -5.84
CA TRP A 243 -30.31 -8.60 -4.66
C TRP A 243 -30.49 -7.85 -3.33
N CYS A 244 -29.95 -6.63 -3.20
CA CYS A 244 -30.23 -5.80 -2.03
C CYS A 244 -31.71 -5.42 -1.90
N ASN A 245 -32.41 -5.27 -3.02
CA ASN A 245 -33.80 -4.80 -3.06
C ASN A 245 -34.82 -5.93 -3.29
N ASP A 246 -34.37 -7.16 -3.47
CA ASP A 246 -35.21 -8.34 -3.61
C ASP A 246 -35.84 -8.68 -2.26
N GLU A 247 -37.17 -8.85 -2.23
CA GLU A 247 -37.92 -9.16 -1.01
C GLU A 247 -37.46 -10.47 -0.34
N ASN A 248 -36.91 -11.41 -1.11
CA ASN A 248 -36.43 -12.70 -0.59
C ASN A 248 -35.01 -12.62 -0.04
N ILE A 249 -34.13 -11.84 -0.67
CA ILE A 249 -32.71 -11.75 -0.30
C ILE A 249 -32.48 -10.63 0.72
N ASN A 250 -32.93 -9.40 0.42
CA ASN A 250 -32.89 -8.18 1.26
C ASN A 250 -31.49 -7.72 1.75
N SER A 251 -30.47 -8.55 1.62
CA SER A 251 -29.11 -8.30 2.10
C SER A 251 -28.06 -9.09 1.32
N LEU A 252 -26.93 -8.46 1.01
CA LEU A 252 -25.75 -9.11 0.43
C LEU A 252 -25.01 -9.99 1.44
N SER A 253 -25.38 -9.93 2.72
CA SER A 253 -24.92 -10.89 3.73
C SER A 253 -25.55 -12.28 3.58
N GLU A 254 -26.73 -12.36 2.94
CA GLU A 254 -27.53 -13.57 2.78
C GLU A 254 -27.07 -14.45 1.61
N THR A 255 -25.77 -14.79 1.61
CA THR A 255 -25.09 -15.52 0.52
C THR A 255 -25.69 -16.90 0.21
N ASN A 256 -26.41 -17.51 1.16
CA ASN A 256 -27.13 -18.76 0.94
C ASN A 256 -28.40 -18.55 0.11
N LYS A 257 -29.17 -17.50 0.39
CA LYS A 257 -30.36 -17.14 -0.39
C LYS A 257 -29.98 -16.73 -1.81
N ILE A 258 -28.87 -15.99 -1.95
CA ILE A 258 -28.28 -15.65 -3.25
C ILE A 258 -27.92 -16.92 -4.03
N SER A 259 -27.25 -17.90 -3.39
CA SER A 259 -26.95 -19.20 -4.02
C SER A 259 -28.21 -19.90 -4.55
N THR A 260 -29.28 -19.95 -3.75
CA THR A 260 -30.54 -20.58 -4.18
C THR A 260 -31.19 -19.83 -5.35
N SER A 261 -31.17 -18.49 -5.34
CA SER A 261 -31.67 -17.69 -6.45
C SER A 261 -30.85 -17.90 -7.73
N ILE A 262 -29.53 -18.08 -7.62
CA ILE A 262 -28.65 -18.37 -8.77
C ILE A 262 -29.05 -19.68 -9.43
N GLU A 263 -29.29 -20.72 -8.62
CA GLU A 263 -29.66 -22.05 -9.11
C GLU A 263 -31.03 -22.09 -9.78
N GLN A 264 -31.98 -21.28 -9.31
CA GLN A 264 -33.36 -21.27 -9.82
C GLN A 264 -33.55 -20.40 -11.06
N ASN A 265 -32.81 -19.28 -11.17
CA ASN A 265 -33.10 -18.25 -12.17
C ASN A 265 -32.10 -18.17 -13.33
N ILE A 266 -30.89 -18.72 -13.21
CA ILE A 266 -29.84 -18.56 -14.23
C ILE A 266 -29.74 -19.79 -15.14
N LYS A 267 -30.16 -19.63 -16.40
CA LYS A 267 -30.12 -20.69 -17.42
C LYS A 267 -28.80 -20.76 -18.20
N ASN A 268 -28.01 -19.68 -18.22
CA ASN A 268 -26.76 -19.61 -18.98
C ASN A 268 -25.56 -20.00 -18.10
N GLN A 269 -24.80 -21.02 -18.51
CA GLN A 269 -23.66 -21.54 -17.75
C GLN A 269 -22.57 -20.49 -17.47
N LYS A 270 -22.25 -19.62 -18.44
CA LYS A 270 -21.24 -18.56 -18.24
C LYS A 270 -21.69 -17.52 -17.22
N GLU A 271 -22.98 -17.19 -17.24
CA GLU A 271 -23.57 -16.25 -16.31
C GLU A 271 -23.65 -16.84 -14.89
N LYS A 272 -23.94 -18.14 -14.78
CA LYS A 272 -23.93 -18.87 -13.52
C LYS A 272 -22.54 -18.83 -12.87
N GLU A 273 -21.49 -19.17 -13.61
CA GLU A 273 -20.09 -19.13 -13.14
C GLU A 273 -19.67 -17.72 -12.67
N LEU A 274 -20.05 -16.69 -13.43
CA LEU A 274 -19.78 -15.29 -13.08
C LEU A 274 -20.45 -14.93 -11.74
N THR A 275 -21.69 -15.38 -11.56
CA THR A 275 -22.51 -15.05 -10.39
C THR A 275 -22.06 -15.81 -9.14
N GLU A 276 -21.63 -17.07 -9.30
CA GLU A 276 -21.01 -17.86 -8.23
C GLU A 276 -19.68 -17.24 -7.76
N LYS A 277 -18.90 -16.66 -8.68
CA LYS A 277 -17.69 -15.89 -8.33
C LYS A 277 -18.03 -14.67 -7.48
N ILE A 278 -19.07 -13.90 -7.83
CA ILE A 278 -19.54 -12.78 -7.00
C ILE A 278 -19.93 -13.29 -5.61
N ASN A 279 -20.73 -14.36 -5.52
CA ASN A 279 -21.19 -14.89 -4.25
C ASN A 279 -20.03 -15.39 -3.37
N THR A 280 -19.01 -16.00 -3.98
CA THR A 280 -17.77 -16.39 -3.28
C THR A 280 -17.07 -15.16 -2.70
N ILE A 281 -16.94 -14.08 -3.48
CA ILE A 281 -16.35 -12.83 -3.01
C ILE A 281 -17.20 -12.23 -1.86
N LEU A 282 -18.52 -12.28 -1.95
CA LEU A 282 -19.41 -11.80 -0.87
C LEU A 282 -19.21 -12.60 0.42
N ARG A 283 -19.09 -13.94 0.34
CA ARG A 283 -18.77 -14.79 1.49
C ARG A 283 -17.46 -14.39 2.17
N GLU A 284 -16.41 -14.11 1.39
CA GLU A 284 -15.13 -13.62 1.92
C GLU A 284 -15.25 -12.25 2.59
N VAL A 285 -16.06 -11.34 2.04
CA VAL A 285 -16.28 -10.02 2.63
C VAL A 285 -17.05 -10.16 3.95
N ASN A 286 -18.08 -11.00 4.00
CA ASN A 286 -18.91 -11.22 5.18
C ASN A 286 -18.16 -11.96 6.30
N SER A 287 -17.16 -12.78 5.97
CA SER A 287 -16.33 -13.48 6.95
C SER A 287 -15.13 -12.67 7.45
N ALA A 288 -14.92 -11.46 6.92
CA ALA A 288 -13.80 -10.62 7.33
C ALA A 288 -13.93 -10.13 8.78
N ARG A 289 -12.81 -10.09 9.52
CA ARG A 289 -12.74 -9.61 10.92
C ARG A 289 -13.25 -8.16 11.09
N VAL A 290 -13.25 -7.37 10.01
CA VAL A 290 -13.80 -6.00 9.98
C VAL A 290 -15.10 -6.04 9.19
N ALA A 291 -16.23 -5.98 9.89
CA ALA A 291 -17.54 -5.90 9.27
C ALA A 291 -17.67 -4.61 8.44
N PHE A 292 -18.02 -4.77 7.16
CA PHE A 292 -18.27 -3.67 6.23
C PHE A 292 -19.63 -3.90 5.59
N ASP A 293 -20.59 -3.02 5.91
CA ASP A 293 -21.95 -3.13 5.42
C ASP A 293 -22.02 -2.69 3.95
N LEU A 294 -22.01 -3.68 3.06
CA LEU A 294 -22.16 -3.49 1.62
C LEU A 294 -23.56 -3.04 1.23
N ASP A 295 -24.60 -3.37 2.01
CA ASP A 295 -25.98 -3.06 1.64
C ASP A 295 -26.19 -1.55 1.59
N ASN A 296 -25.59 -0.81 2.53
CA ASN A 296 -25.68 0.66 2.53
C ASN A 296 -25.08 1.31 1.26
N ILE A 297 -24.20 0.61 0.55
CA ILE A 297 -23.66 1.08 -0.74
C ILE A 297 -24.63 0.79 -1.89
N PHE A 298 -25.21 -0.40 -1.92
CA PHE A 298 -26.00 -0.92 -3.05
C PHE A 298 -27.52 -0.74 -2.93
N LYS A 299 -28.06 -0.41 -1.75
CA LYS A 299 -29.48 -0.10 -1.54
C LYS A 299 -29.97 1.03 -2.44
N GLU A 300 -29.14 2.07 -2.59
CA GLU A 300 -29.46 3.17 -3.49
C GLU A 300 -28.84 2.99 -4.88
N PRO A 301 -29.54 3.42 -5.95
CA PRO A 301 -29.05 3.31 -7.31
C PRO A 301 -27.74 4.04 -7.54
N PHE A 302 -26.95 3.49 -8.46
CA PHE A 302 -25.82 4.17 -9.06
C PHE A 302 -26.31 4.98 -10.25
N ASN A 303 -25.79 6.20 -10.42
CA ASN A 303 -26.02 6.93 -11.67
C ASN A 303 -25.29 6.19 -12.80
N ARG A 304 -26.07 5.55 -13.69
CA ARG A 304 -25.56 4.65 -14.75
C ARG A 304 -24.64 5.38 -15.73
N GLU A 305 -25.00 6.58 -16.16
CA GLU A 305 -24.23 7.37 -17.14
C GLU A 305 -22.86 7.77 -16.57
N ILE A 306 -22.83 8.20 -15.31
CA ILE A 306 -21.59 8.61 -14.64
C ILE A 306 -20.74 7.39 -14.28
N LEU A 307 -21.36 6.29 -13.83
CA LEU A 307 -20.65 5.04 -13.54
C LEU A 307 -20.02 4.45 -14.83
N GLN A 308 -20.74 4.50 -15.94
CA GLN A 308 -20.23 4.08 -17.24
C GLN A 308 -19.06 4.96 -17.68
N SER A 309 -19.17 6.28 -17.53
CA SER A 309 -18.07 7.21 -17.80
C SER A 309 -16.85 6.91 -16.92
N TYR A 310 -17.05 6.58 -15.64
CA TYR A 310 -15.97 6.19 -14.72
C TYR A 310 -15.28 4.87 -15.14
N ILE A 311 -16.04 3.88 -15.60
CA ILE A 311 -15.51 2.61 -16.11
C ILE A 311 -14.76 2.85 -17.43
N GLN A 312 -15.34 3.63 -18.34
CA GLN A 312 -14.78 3.95 -19.66
C GLN A 312 -13.52 4.82 -19.58
N LEU A 313 -13.37 5.70 -18.59
CA LEU A 313 -12.09 6.43 -18.35
C LEU A 313 -10.89 5.48 -18.22
N LYS A 314 -11.13 4.21 -17.89
CA LYS A 314 -10.11 3.16 -17.86
C LYS A 314 -10.00 2.37 -19.18
N GLU A 315 -11.09 2.20 -19.93
CA GLU A 315 -11.03 1.65 -21.28
C GLU A 315 -10.32 2.61 -22.24
N ILE A 316 -10.51 3.92 -22.05
CA ILE A 316 -9.70 4.94 -22.71
C ILE A 316 -8.22 4.67 -22.42
N LYS A 317 -7.78 4.19 -21.25
CA LYS A 317 -6.37 3.78 -21.00
C LYS A 317 -5.96 2.42 -21.59
N LYS A 318 -6.92 1.59 -22.03
CA LYS A 318 -6.65 0.29 -22.66
C LYS A 318 -6.63 0.42 -24.19
N GLU A 319 -7.47 1.30 -24.74
CA GLU A 319 -7.47 1.70 -26.16
C GLU A 319 -6.52 2.87 -26.43
N THR A 320 -6.25 3.73 -25.45
CA THR A 320 -4.93 4.39 -25.33
C THR A 320 -3.92 3.42 -24.74
N THR A 321 -3.64 2.35 -25.49
CA THR A 321 -2.25 2.29 -25.96
C THR A 321 -2.05 3.68 -26.52
N ILE A 322 -1.26 4.49 -25.85
CA ILE A 322 -0.80 5.72 -26.48
C ILE A 322 -0.03 5.22 -27.70
N THR A 323 -0.73 4.92 -28.81
CA THR A 323 -0.40 5.49 -30.09
C THR A 323 -0.29 6.94 -29.70
N ILE A 324 0.95 7.32 -29.41
CA ILE A 324 1.39 8.67 -29.60
C ILE A 324 0.79 8.93 -30.97
N LYS A 325 -0.27 9.75 -31.03
CA LYS A 325 -0.47 10.51 -32.24
C LYS A 325 0.88 11.18 -32.34
N GLU A 326 1.70 10.63 -33.23
CA GLU A 326 2.64 11.42 -33.98
C GLU A 326 1.76 12.52 -34.59
N ASP A 327 1.41 13.50 -33.76
CA ASP A 327 1.18 14.83 -34.22
C ASP A 327 2.43 15.09 -35.02
N ASN A 328 2.22 15.15 -36.32
CA ASN A 328 3.18 15.36 -37.38
C ASN A 328 4.05 16.56 -37.04
N ILE A 329 5.01 16.36 -36.16
CA ILE A 329 6.32 16.93 -36.28
C ILE A 329 7.13 15.70 -36.62
N ALA A 330 7.27 15.46 -37.94
CA ALA A 330 8.40 14.73 -38.46
C ALA A 330 9.66 15.47 -38.00
N LYS A 331 10.05 15.22 -36.76
CA LYS A 331 11.30 15.67 -36.19
C LYS A 331 12.24 14.52 -36.49
N THR A 332 12.77 14.64 -37.70
CA THR A 332 13.82 13.81 -38.28
C THR A 332 14.89 13.52 -37.24
N LEU A 333 15.43 12.30 -37.28
CA LEU A 333 16.61 11.96 -36.49
C LEU A 333 17.73 12.95 -36.85
N PRO A 334 18.54 13.39 -35.87
CA PRO A 334 19.45 14.51 -36.07
C PRO A 334 20.43 14.22 -37.21
N ALA A 335 20.29 14.93 -38.33
CA ALA A 335 21.15 14.78 -39.49
C ALA A 335 22.46 15.57 -39.34
N ASN A 336 22.50 16.53 -38.41
CA ASN A 336 23.63 17.43 -38.19
C ASN A 336 23.79 17.82 -36.69
N LYS A 337 24.88 18.54 -36.39
CA LYS A 337 25.24 19.00 -35.04
C LYS A 337 24.18 19.85 -34.35
N GLU A 338 23.56 20.77 -35.09
CA GLU A 338 22.60 21.74 -34.55
C GLU A 338 21.32 21.03 -34.11
N GLU A 339 20.89 20.04 -34.89
CA GLU A 339 19.73 19.21 -34.59
C GLU A 339 20.02 18.31 -33.38
N PHE A 340 21.23 17.71 -33.29
CA PHE A 340 21.68 16.94 -32.13
C PHE A 340 21.61 17.75 -30.83
N GLU A 341 22.13 18.98 -30.82
CA GLU A 341 22.06 19.86 -29.64
C GLU A 341 20.63 20.25 -29.29
N SER A 342 19.78 20.47 -30.28
CA SER A 342 18.38 20.81 -30.06
C SER A 342 17.61 19.70 -29.35
N TYR A 343 17.95 18.44 -29.63
CA TYR A 343 17.39 17.28 -28.94
C TYR A 343 18.01 17.10 -27.55
N LEU A 344 19.33 17.17 -27.45
CA LEU A 344 20.06 16.92 -26.21
C LEU A 344 19.75 17.95 -25.13
N PHE A 345 19.54 19.22 -25.48
CA PHE A 345 19.21 20.30 -24.54
C PHE A 345 17.72 20.68 -24.58
N SER A 346 16.85 19.76 -24.99
CA SER A 346 15.40 19.94 -24.90
C SER A 346 14.88 19.71 -23.48
N ASN A 347 13.65 20.14 -23.18
CA ASN A 347 13.01 19.92 -21.88
C ASN A 347 12.29 18.56 -21.77
N ASP A 348 12.56 17.63 -22.68
CA ASP A 348 11.82 16.37 -22.80
C ASP A 348 12.77 15.14 -22.77
N PRO A 349 12.59 14.20 -21.83
CA PRO A 349 13.45 13.02 -21.71
C PRO A 349 13.50 12.13 -22.95
N ILE A 350 12.39 12.03 -23.70
CA ILE A 350 12.31 11.20 -24.91
C ILE A 350 13.23 11.75 -26.00
N SER A 351 13.36 13.08 -26.05
CA SER A 351 14.22 13.78 -26.99
C SER A 351 15.71 13.58 -26.67
N TRP A 352 16.09 13.39 -25.40
CA TRP A 352 17.48 13.09 -25.02
C TRP A 352 17.93 11.72 -25.51
N GLU A 353 17.10 10.69 -25.39
CA GLU A 353 17.42 9.35 -25.92
C GLU A 353 17.50 9.35 -27.45
N LYS A 354 16.62 10.09 -28.12
CA LYS A 354 16.63 10.27 -29.58
C LYS A 354 17.89 10.97 -30.09
N ALA A 355 18.53 11.82 -29.29
CA ALA A 355 19.81 12.43 -29.67
C ALA A 355 20.89 11.37 -29.95
N PHE A 356 20.80 10.18 -29.34
CA PHE A 356 21.81 9.13 -29.43
C PHE A 356 21.39 7.92 -30.29
N SER A 357 20.23 7.96 -30.95
CA SER A 357 19.59 6.76 -31.50
C SER A 357 20.04 6.31 -32.89
N GLN A 358 20.99 6.99 -33.55
CA GLN A 358 21.32 6.70 -34.96
C GLN A 358 22.77 6.38 -35.33
N ASP A 359 23.78 6.76 -34.55
CA ASP A 359 25.16 6.62 -35.02
C ASP A 359 26.10 6.07 -33.95
N ALA A 360 26.81 4.98 -34.27
CA ALA A 360 27.83 4.39 -33.41
C ALA A 360 29.07 5.30 -33.27
N ASN A 361 29.24 6.28 -34.19
CA ASN A 361 30.38 7.21 -34.22
C ASN A 361 30.06 8.63 -33.68
N LEU A 362 28.89 8.82 -33.06
CA LEU A 362 28.47 10.11 -32.45
C LEU A 362 29.50 10.69 -31.46
N LYS A 363 30.24 9.82 -30.79
CA LYS A 363 31.27 10.16 -29.78
C LYS A 363 32.45 10.94 -30.37
N GLU A 364 32.77 10.72 -31.65
CA GLU A 364 33.95 11.33 -32.31
C GLU A 364 33.63 12.64 -33.04
N ASN A 365 32.37 12.87 -33.45
CA ASN A 365 32.03 14.02 -34.30
C ASN A 365 31.43 15.23 -33.57
N TYR A 366 30.69 15.03 -32.46
CA TYR A 366 29.89 16.12 -31.88
C TYR A 366 30.03 16.31 -30.36
N LEU A 367 30.64 15.36 -29.64
CA LEU A 367 30.84 15.40 -28.18
C LEU A 367 32.33 15.51 -27.81
N ASP A 368 33.00 16.58 -28.25
CA ASP A 368 34.37 16.89 -27.81
C ASP A 368 34.35 17.83 -26.60
N ILE A 369 34.30 17.26 -25.39
CA ILE A 369 34.25 18.04 -24.14
C ILE A 369 35.54 18.86 -23.91
N GLN A 370 36.67 18.47 -24.50
CA GLN A 370 37.93 19.19 -24.31
C GLN A 370 37.99 20.47 -25.14
N ASN A 371 37.45 20.46 -26.36
CA ASN A 371 37.50 21.63 -27.27
C ASN A 371 36.17 22.40 -27.36
N TYR A 372 35.08 21.91 -26.75
CA TYR A 372 33.74 22.46 -26.97
C TYR A 372 33.17 23.22 -25.76
N LYS A 373 33.58 24.49 -25.65
CA LYS A 373 33.19 25.41 -24.56
C LYS A 373 31.68 25.66 -24.47
N ASP A 374 31.00 25.80 -25.60
CA ASP A 374 29.54 26.06 -25.65
C ASP A 374 28.71 24.90 -25.10
N PHE A 375 29.15 23.66 -25.31
CA PHE A 375 28.48 22.49 -24.72
C PHE A 375 28.58 22.50 -23.20
N LYS A 376 29.74 22.83 -22.65
CA LYS A 376 29.92 22.94 -21.19
C LYS A 376 28.98 23.98 -20.58
N GLU A 377 28.80 25.13 -21.22
CA GLU A 377 27.86 26.15 -20.74
C GLU A 377 26.40 25.69 -20.82
N LYS A 378 25.97 25.07 -21.93
CA LYS A 378 24.61 24.54 -22.05
C LYS A 378 24.34 23.38 -21.08
N ALA A 379 25.32 22.50 -20.87
CA ALA A 379 25.20 21.33 -20.01
C ALA A 379 25.07 21.69 -18.51
N LYS A 380 25.60 22.82 -18.05
CA LYS A 380 25.46 23.26 -16.65
C LYS A 380 24.00 23.31 -16.17
N VAL A 381 23.08 23.68 -17.05
CA VAL A 381 21.65 23.80 -16.70
C VAL A 381 20.98 22.43 -16.58
N PHE A 382 21.46 21.43 -17.31
CA PHE A 382 20.84 20.10 -17.40
C PHE A 382 21.52 19.05 -16.52
N ILE A 383 22.76 19.30 -16.09
CA ILE A 383 23.52 18.34 -15.28
C ILE A 383 22.90 18.10 -13.89
N THR A 384 22.11 19.05 -13.40
CA THR A 384 21.30 18.92 -12.18
C THR A 384 20.16 17.92 -12.34
N ASN A 385 19.74 17.63 -13.58
CA ASN A 385 18.75 16.61 -13.86
C ASN A 385 19.40 15.21 -13.90
N PRO A 386 19.04 14.30 -12.96
CA PRO A 386 19.68 12.98 -12.87
C PRO A 386 19.40 12.10 -14.08
N ASP A 387 18.25 12.25 -14.74
CA ASP A 387 17.87 11.45 -15.91
C ASP A 387 18.66 11.87 -17.14
N TRP A 388 18.85 13.18 -17.35
CA TRP A 388 19.70 13.71 -18.43
C TRP A 388 21.14 13.24 -18.25
N LEU A 389 21.68 13.38 -17.04
CA LEU A 389 23.04 12.95 -16.71
C LEU A 389 23.23 11.44 -16.92
N ALA A 390 22.24 10.62 -16.54
CA ALA A 390 22.29 9.17 -16.72
C ALA A 390 22.33 8.76 -18.20
N ILE A 391 21.65 9.50 -19.08
CA ILE A 391 21.69 9.26 -20.54
C ILE A 391 23.05 9.66 -21.09
N VAL A 392 23.50 10.89 -20.83
CA VAL A 392 24.80 11.41 -21.32
C VAL A 392 25.99 10.60 -20.81
N ALA A 393 25.95 10.15 -19.56
CA ALA A 393 27.00 9.35 -18.94
C ALA A 393 27.27 8.03 -19.66
N LYS A 394 26.25 7.42 -20.30
CA LYS A 394 26.42 6.18 -21.09
C LYS A 394 27.30 6.39 -22.32
N HIS A 395 27.38 7.62 -22.82
CA HIS A 395 28.06 7.95 -24.06
C HIS A 395 29.41 8.66 -23.86
N LEU A 396 29.75 9.08 -22.63
CA LEU A 396 31.01 9.75 -22.31
C LEU A 396 32.10 8.79 -21.82
N SER A 397 33.36 9.18 -22.00
CA SER A 397 34.47 8.49 -21.32
C SER A 397 34.51 8.89 -19.83
N LYS A 398 35.17 8.06 -19.01
CA LYS A 398 35.32 8.34 -17.57
C LYS A 398 36.04 9.67 -17.30
N SER A 399 37.02 10.05 -18.13
CA SER A 399 37.73 11.33 -18.00
C SER A 399 36.83 12.52 -18.32
N ASP A 400 36.02 12.42 -19.38
CA ASP A 400 35.19 13.53 -19.83
C ASP A 400 33.98 13.73 -18.92
N LEU A 401 33.43 12.65 -18.36
CA LEU A 401 32.41 12.72 -17.31
C LEU A 401 32.94 13.42 -16.06
N ILE A 402 34.17 13.09 -15.64
CA ILE A 402 34.81 13.75 -14.50
C ILE A 402 35.05 15.23 -14.80
N ASP A 403 35.46 15.61 -16.01
CA ASP A 403 35.64 17.02 -16.38
C ASP A 403 34.30 17.79 -16.46
N LEU A 404 33.24 17.15 -16.92
CA LEU A 404 31.88 17.70 -16.95
C LEU A 404 31.33 17.97 -15.54
N VAL A 405 31.57 17.03 -14.62
CA VAL A 405 31.10 17.11 -13.22
C VAL A 405 31.99 18.00 -12.35
N LYS A 406 33.31 18.07 -12.61
CA LYS A 406 34.23 18.92 -11.82
C LYS A 406 33.94 20.41 -11.94
N ASN A 407 33.37 20.84 -13.08
CA ASN A 407 33.08 22.24 -13.36
C ASN A 407 31.67 22.66 -12.93
N THR A 408 30.92 21.75 -12.30
CA THR A 408 29.57 21.97 -11.78
C THR A 408 29.59 21.59 -10.30
N ASN A 409 29.24 22.52 -9.40
CA ASN A 409 29.15 22.24 -7.96
C ASN A 409 27.91 21.37 -7.67
N LEU A 410 27.80 20.22 -8.33
CA LEU A 410 26.65 19.31 -8.33
C LEU A 410 26.25 18.92 -6.90
N ILE A 411 27.24 18.74 -6.03
CA ILE A 411 27.04 18.37 -4.62
C ILE A 411 26.42 19.53 -3.82
N GLU A 412 26.80 20.78 -4.08
CA GLU A 412 26.21 21.94 -3.39
C GLU A 412 24.80 22.27 -3.92
N GLU A 413 24.54 22.08 -5.21
CA GLU A 413 23.21 22.32 -5.80
C GLU A 413 22.19 21.25 -5.40
N LEU A 414 22.55 19.96 -5.44
CA LEU A 414 21.69 18.88 -4.94
C LEU A 414 21.45 18.99 -3.42
N ALA A 415 22.42 19.53 -2.67
CA ALA A 415 22.24 19.81 -1.25
C ALA A 415 21.23 20.96 -1.00
N LYS A 416 21.21 22.00 -1.85
CA LYS A 416 20.24 23.11 -1.77
C LYS A 416 18.81 22.67 -2.09
N GLU A 417 18.60 21.84 -3.10
CA GLU A 417 17.26 21.29 -3.41
C GLU A 417 16.69 20.45 -2.26
N SER A 418 17.55 19.73 -1.52
CA SER A 418 17.13 18.99 -0.32
C SER A 418 16.74 19.89 0.86
N ALA A 419 17.29 21.11 0.92
CA ALA A 419 17.01 22.09 1.96
C ALA A 419 15.72 22.88 1.68
N ASP A 420 15.45 23.20 0.41
CA ASP A 420 14.21 23.88 0.00
C ASP A 420 12.99 22.95 0.00
N ALA A 421 13.18 21.63 -0.14
CA ALA A 421 12.12 20.63 0.05
C ALA A 421 11.66 20.46 1.53
N LYS A 422 12.31 21.16 2.48
CA LYS A 422 11.97 21.17 3.91
C LYS A 422 11.34 22.48 4.43
N LYS A 423 11.03 23.44 3.55
CA LYS A 423 10.13 24.57 3.85
C LYS A 423 8.77 24.34 3.19
#